data_AF-A0A0G0QQQ3-F1
#
_entry.id   AF-A0A0G0QQQ3-F1
#
_cell.length_a   1.000
_cell.length_b   1.000
_cell.length_c   1.000
_cell.angle_alpha   90.00
_cell.angle_beta   90.00
_cell.angle_gamma   90.00
#
_symmetry.space_group_name_H-M   'P 1'
#
loop_
_entity.id
_entity.type
_entity.pdbx_description
1 polymer ?
#
loop_
_entity_poly.entity_id
_entity_poly.type
_entity_poly.pdbx_seq_one_letter_code
_entity_poly.pdbx_strand_id
1 'polypeptide(L)'
;MTNSTFHRQKNSILHWIRINKIKNENGEPIEFKAHRFMLDIYADRTPVQVIRKGSQVGASTMEILRAFHAARFWGINQIYTLPTADDVAEFVKSKVNRLIKVNPCILEGVSGKDADSVEQKQIGKSFLFFKGTYTEKEAIMLTSDRNIHDELDKSKTEVVRDYTSRMGYSKIRSQHFFSTPTTPDFGVDKLFEQSDQKYWRFNCPHCNFRQHMEWDKNVDVERGIYICQQCNKEIAPKQINDSGRWEARYPGRPISGYWISQMHAPWKSAADLIKERKDADDDTYFFNFVLGLPYLSAEQRIPVSLFIRNVSDVKADSTEEYNVMGIDTGAGTGKGNHVIIGNKLGIFWIGILTDHEGKDRWQQAAELITFFDVRVVVVDGQPYTREAFDLAKQFPYRVYLNWFKDDPKMLEVIRFFDEKEGKESEFEEEVRVFSSRTRIMDDTISALRKGEIKFAMPSNSLTLKILTEHAQTMYARNVTDKLGQVKREWANTGPNDFWLALVYWHIALLKRSKYEPNK
;
A
#
# COMPACT_ATOMS: atom_id res chain seq x y z
N MET A 1 26.05 34.80 -21.98
CA MET A 1 25.79 34.79 -20.51
C MET A 1 27.14 34.91 -19.79
N THR A 2 27.26 35.74 -18.75
CA THR A 2 28.45 35.78 -17.89
C THR A 2 28.64 34.44 -17.16
N ASN A 3 29.87 33.96 -16.98
CA ASN A 3 30.18 32.68 -16.32
C ASN A 3 29.50 32.52 -14.94
N SER A 4 29.36 33.62 -14.18
CA SER A 4 28.64 33.66 -12.89
C SER A 4 27.14 33.33 -13.01
N THR A 5 26.47 33.74 -14.09
CA THR A 5 25.02 33.55 -14.28
C THR A 5 24.71 32.13 -14.75
N PHE A 6 25.60 31.53 -15.54
CA PHE A 6 25.50 30.12 -15.90
C PHE A 6 25.68 29.22 -14.67
N HIS A 7 26.67 29.51 -13.83
CA HIS A 7 26.95 28.72 -12.63
C HIS A 7 25.77 28.73 -11.64
N ARG A 8 25.11 29.88 -11.42
CA ARG A 8 23.92 29.96 -10.57
C ARG A 8 22.74 29.18 -11.10
N GLN A 9 22.49 29.23 -12.41
CA GLN A 9 21.43 28.43 -13.04
C GLN A 9 21.69 26.93 -12.91
N LYS A 10 22.94 26.48 -13.12
CA LYS A 10 23.34 25.08 -12.93
C LYS A 10 23.10 24.58 -11.49
N ASN A 11 23.35 25.43 -10.50
CA ASN A 11 23.25 25.06 -9.09
C ASN A 11 21.86 25.29 -8.48
N SER A 12 20.94 25.99 -9.14
CA SER A 12 19.62 26.25 -8.59
C SER A 12 18.57 26.24 -9.68
N ILE A 13 17.71 25.21 -9.65
CA ILE A 13 16.55 25.14 -10.54
C ILE A 13 15.60 26.31 -10.31
N LEU A 14 15.43 26.74 -9.06
CA LEU A 14 14.61 27.92 -8.72
C LEU A 14 15.16 29.19 -9.37
N HIS A 15 16.48 29.37 -9.36
CA HIS A 15 17.13 30.49 -10.06
C HIS A 15 16.95 30.39 -11.58
N TRP A 16 17.11 29.19 -12.14
CA TRP A 16 16.90 28.92 -13.57
C TRP A 16 15.47 29.25 -14.02
N ILE A 17 14.46 28.80 -13.27
CA ILE A 17 13.05 29.11 -13.52
C ILE A 17 12.81 30.62 -13.50
N ARG A 18 13.28 31.29 -12.45
CA ARG A 18 13.04 32.72 -12.25
C ARG A 18 13.68 33.58 -13.33
N ILE A 19 14.95 33.35 -13.67
CA ILE A 19 15.68 34.22 -14.61
C ILE A 19 15.21 34.05 -16.04
N ASN A 20 14.79 32.84 -16.42
CA ASN A 20 14.25 32.55 -17.76
C ASN A 20 12.73 32.77 -17.85
N LYS A 21 12.07 33.17 -16.75
CA LYS A 21 10.62 33.36 -16.67
C LYS A 21 9.85 32.14 -17.21
N ILE A 22 10.26 30.95 -16.77
CA ILE A 22 9.71 29.68 -17.28
C ILE A 22 8.21 29.63 -17.00
N LYS A 23 7.47 29.14 -18.00
CA LYS A 23 6.02 28.96 -18.00
C LYS A 23 5.63 27.48 -17.94
N ASN A 24 4.46 27.19 -17.39
CA ASN A 24 3.83 25.87 -17.43
C ASN A 24 3.32 25.54 -18.85
N GLU A 25 2.75 24.36 -19.02
CA GLU A 25 2.18 23.87 -20.29
C GLU A 25 1.01 24.73 -20.83
N ASN A 26 0.38 25.54 -19.97
CA ASN A 26 -0.69 26.48 -20.31
C ASN A 26 -0.16 27.88 -20.67
N GLY A 27 1.16 28.11 -20.54
CA GLY A 27 1.79 29.40 -20.83
C GLY A 27 1.77 30.39 -19.66
N GLU A 28 1.40 29.95 -18.46
CA GLU A 28 1.39 30.76 -17.25
C GLU A 28 2.76 30.69 -16.55
N PRO A 29 3.29 31.78 -15.98
CA PRO A 29 4.56 31.75 -15.27
C PRO A 29 4.56 30.78 -14.09
N ILE A 30 5.62 29.96 -13.97
CA ILE A 30 5.88 29.17 -12.77
C ILE A 30 6.24 30.13 -11.64
N GLU A 31 5.44 30.08 -10.57
CA GLU A 31 5.56 30.97 -9.41
C GLU A 31 5.50 30.17 -8.10
N PHE A 32 5.99 30.76 -7.01
CA PHE A 32 6.10 30.09 -5.70
C PHE A 32 5.48 30.92 -4.56
N LYS A 33 4.71 31.96 -4.89
CA LYS A 33 3.94 32.74 -3.93
C LYS A 33 2.68 31.98 -3.54
N ALA A 34 1.89 31.47 -4.50
CA ALA A 34 0.73 30.62 -4.20
C ALA A 34 1.11 29.13 -4.11
N HIS A 35 2.22 28.72 -4.73
CA HIS A 35 2.75 27.36 -4.65
C HIS A 35 3.93 27.25 -3.67
N ARG A 36 3.87 27.92 -2.51
CA ARG A 36 5.02 27.96 -1.58
C ARG A 36 5.42 26.55 -1.12
N PHE A 37 4.45 25.66 -0.96
CA PHE A 37 4.66 24.26 -0.61
C PHE A 37 5.51 23.49 -1.63
N MET A 38 5.63 23.96 -2.88
CA MET A 38 6.49 23.32 -3.89
C MET A 38 7.95 23.76 -3.80
N LEU A 39 8.26 24.91 -3.19
CA LEU A 39 9.58 25.56 -3.27
C LEU A 39 10.71 24.64 -2.79
N ASP A 40 10.54 24.05 -1.60
CA ASP A 40 11.56 23.17 -1.00
C ASP A 40 11.68 21.86 -1.79
N ILE A 41 10.58 21.38 -2.39
CA ILE A 41 10.56 20.13 -3.17
C ILE A 41 11.35 20.31 -4.47
N TYR A 42 11.19 21.45 -5.17
CA TYR A 42 12.04 21.79 -6.32
C TYR A 42 13.53 21.82 -5.95
N ALA A 43 13.85 22.34 -4.77
CA ALA A 43 15.21 22.50 -4.29
C ALA A 43 15.82 21.22 -3.70
N ASP A 44 15.02 20.22 -3.35
CA ASP A 44 15.49 18.96 -2.79
C ASP A 44 16.46 18.26 -3.75
N ARG A 45 17.49 17.64 -3.20
CA ARG A 45 18.50 16.88 -3.95
C ARG A 45 18.72 15.49 -3.38
N THR A 46 17.90 15.07 -2.42
CA THR A 46 17.92 13.73 -1.85
C THR A 46 17.79 12.71 -2.99
N PRO A 47 18.66 11.68 -3.07
CA PRO A 47 18.64 10.75 -4.20
C PRO A 47 17.29 10.07 -4.37
N VAL A 48 16.66 9.65 -3.26
CA VAL A 48 15.34 9.01 -3.26
C VAL A 48 14.30 9.97 -2.70
N GLN A 49 13.31 10.30 -3.51
CA GLN A 49 12.22 11.22 -3.17
C GLN A 49 10.87 10.58 -3.42
N VAL A 50 9.91 10.82 -2.52
CA VAL A 50 8.56 10.30 -2.59
C VAL A 50 7.57 11.45 -2.37
N ILE A 51 6.56 11.57 -3.23
CA ILE A 51 5.51 12.57 -3.08
C ILE A 51 4.14 11.87 -3.10
N ARG A 52 3.58 11.64 -1.91
CA ARG A 52 2.19 11.20 -1.72
C ARG A 52 1.29 12.43 -1.86
N LYS A 53 0.48 12.51 -2.91
CA LYS A 53 -0.21 13.78 -3.26
C LYS A 53 -1.67 13.61 -3.64
N GLY A 54 -2.43 14.69 -3.53
CA GLY A 54 -3.67 14.86 -4.30
C GLY A 54 -3.38 15.16 -5.78
N SER A 55 -4.44 15.16 -6.57
CA SER A 55 -4.45 15.58 -7.97
C SER A 55 -4.16 17.06 -8.13
N GLN A 56 -3.59 17.42 -9.29
CA GLN A 56 -3.46 18.82 -9.74
C GLN A 56 -2.65 19.76 -8.81
N VAL A 57 -1.69 19.22 -8.05
CA VAL A 57 -0.79 20.03 -7.19
C VAL A 57 0.54 20.42 -7.84
N GLY A 58 0.72 20.15 -9.14
CA GLY A 58 1.89 20.61 -9.91
C GLY A 58 3.12 19.69 -9.94
N ALA A 59 3.05 18.48 -9.36
CA ALA A 59 4.20 17.57 -9.27
C ALA A 59 4.78 17.11 -10.62
N SER A 60 3.95 16.75 -11.61
CA SER A 60 4.46 16.31 -12.92
C SER A 60 5.19 17.43 -13.65
N THR A 61 4.67 18.66 -13.64
CA THR A 61 5.34 19.82 -14.25
C THR A 61 6.66 20.13 -13.53
N MET A 62 6.72 19.98 -12.21
CA MET A 62 7.97 20.07 -11.45
C MET A 62 9.00 19.03 -11.92
N GLU A 63 8.63 17.75 -11.98
CA GLU A 63 9.57 16.69 -12.36
C GLU A 63 10.04 16.81 -13.81
N ILE A 64 9.18 17.24 -14.74
CA ILE A 64 9.60 17.56 -16.11
C ILE A 64 10.68 18.66 -16.10
N LEU A 65 10.47 19.74 -15.35
CA LEU A 65 11.45 20.84 -15.27
C LEU A 65 12.75 20.39 -14.59
N ARG A 66 12.68 19.54 -13.56
CA ARG A 66 13.87 18.92 -12.93
C ARG A 66 14.62 18.03 -13.92
N ALA A 67 13.90 17.27 -14.73
CA ALA A 67 14.49 16.44 -15.76
C ALA A 67 15.22 17.29 -16.83
N PHE A 68 14.57 18.31 -17.37
CA PHE A 68 15.21 19.23 -18.33
C PHE A 68 16.41 19.96 -17.73
N HIS A 69 16.29 20.45 -16.50
CA HIS A 69 17.37 21.14 -15.80
C HIS A 69 18.58 20.22 -15.59
N ALA A 70 18.37 19.00 -15.08
CA ALA A 70 19.42 18.04 -14.85
C ALA A 70 20.07 17.55 -16.16
N ALA A 71 19.28 17.29 -17.21
CA ALA A 71 19.82 16.92 -18.51
C ALA A 71 20.70 18.04 -19.09
N ARG A 72 20.24 19.29 -19.03
CA ARG A 72 20.97 20.45 -19.55
C ARG A 72 22.25 20.76 -18.78
N PHE A 73 22.19 20.76 -17.44
CA PHE A 73 23.27 21.32 -16.62
C PHE A 73 24.17 20.27 -15.97
N TRP A 74 23.66 19.05 -15.75
CA TRP A 74 24.40 17.96 -15.14
C TRP A 74 24.82 16.91 -16.18
N GLY A 75 24.12 16.85 -17.32
CA GLY A 75 24.47 15.94 -18.40
C GLY A 75 24.16 14.49 -18.06
N ILE A 76 23.03 14.23 -17.38
CA ILE A 76 22.66 12.90 -16.90
C ILE A 76 21.52 12.29 -17.72
N ASN A 77 21.54 10.97 -17.90
CA ASN A 77 20.47 10.24 -18.58
C ASN A 77 19.34 9.92 -17.61
N GLN A 78 18.09 10.04 -18.06
CA GLN A 78 16.93 9.93 -17.18
C GLN A 78 15.82 9.13 -17.86
N ILE A 79 15.10 8.33 -17.06
CA ILE A 79 13.91 7.60 -17.52
C ILE A 79 12.72 8.14 -16.72
N TYR A 80 11.71 8.62 -17.44
CA TYR A 80 10.43 9.04 -16.89
C TYR A 80 9.38 7.99 -17.27
N THR A 81 8.74 7.39 -16.28
CA THR A 81 7.74 6.34 -16.53
C THR A 81 6.35 6.82 -16.18
N LEU A 82 5.40 6.37 -16.98
CA LEU A 82 3.95 6.44 -16.73
C LEU A 82 3.38 5.01 -16.78
N PRO A 83 2.12 4.79 -16.36
CA PRO A 83 1.53 3.45 -16.35
C PRO A 83 1.63 2.78 -17.73
N THR A 84 1.00 3.33 -18.76
CA THR A 84 0.96 2.73 -20.11
C THR A 84 1.71 3.54 -21.17
N ALA A 85 1.98 2.93 -22.32
CA ALA A 85 2.57 3.63 -23.47
C ALA A 85 1.63 4.71 -24.06
N ASP A 86 0.32 4.51 -23.96
CA ASP A 86 -0.67 5.51 -24.39
C ASP A 86 -0.65 6.73 -23.46
N ASP A 87 -0.55 6.52 -22.14
CA ASP A 87 -0.37 7.60 -21.17
C ASP A 87 0.90 8.42 -21.50
N VAL A 88 2.00 7.75 -21.86
CA VAL A 88 3.23 8.40 -22.31
C VAL A 88 2.97 9.25 -23.55
N ALA A 89 2.31 8.68 -24.57
CA ALA A 89 2.04 9.39 -25.81
C ALA A 89 1.19 10.65 -25.60
N GLU A 90 0.17 10.58 -24.76
CA GLU A 90 -0.66 11.72 -24.41
C GLU A 90 0.11 12.74 -23.56
N PHE A 91 0.80 12.30 -22.52
CA PHE A 91 1.55 13.17 -21.60
C PHE A 91 2.65 13.95 -22.30
N VAL A 92 3.42 13.30 -23.17
CA VAL A 92 4.51 13.96 -23.90
C VAL A 92 3.95 14.98 -24.89
N LYS A 93 2.90 14.65 -25.63
CA LYS A 93 2.28 15.58 -26.58
C LYS A 93 1.63 16.78 -25.88
N SER A 94 0.83 16.53 -24.84
CA SER A 94 0.02 17.55 -24.18
C SER A 94 0.81 18.43 -23.21
N LYS A 95 1.82 17.89 -22.52
CA LYS A 95 2.54 18.59 -21.45
C LYS A 95 4.00 18.86 -21.81
N VAL A 96 4.79 17.83 -22.11
CA VAL A 96 6.25 17.97 -22.34
C VAL A 96 6.55 18.82 -23.58
N ASN A 97 5.94 18.49 -24.73
CA ASN A 97 6.14 19.22 -25.97
C ASN A 97 5.62 20.66 -25.87
N ARG A 98 4.53 20.89 -25.14
CA ARG A 98 4.03 22.25 -24.87
C ARG A 98 5.02 23.05 -24.02
N LEU A 99 5.53 22.45 -22.94
CA LEU A 99 6.56 23.07 -22.09
C LEU A 99 7.81 23.44 -22.90
N ILE A 100 8.29 22.57 -23.79
CA ILE A 100 9.40 22.88 -24.70
C ILE A 100 9.04 24.09 -25.57
N LYS A 101 7.88 24.05 -26.25
CA LYS A 101 7.46 25.08 -27.21
C LYS A 101 7.32 26.48 -26.58
N VAL A 102 6.78 26.59 -25.38
CA VAL A 102 6.50 27.89 -24.74
C VAL A 102 7.70 28.47 -24.00
N ASN A 103 8.78 27.72 -23.84
CA ASN A 103 9.97 28.11 -23.09
C ASN A 103 11.24 28.07 -23.97
N PRO A 104 11.68 29.22 -24.52
CA PRO A 104 12.86 29.29 -25.39
C PRO A 104 14.13 28.67 -24.77
N CYS A 105 14.37 28.88 -23.47
CA CYS A 105 15.55 28.33 -22.79
C CYS A 105 15.57 26.79 -22.70
N ILE A 106 14.40 26.14 -22.79
CA ILE A 106 14.27 24.67 -22.85
C ILE A 106 14.46 24.25 -24.31
N LEU A 107 13.75 24.88 -25.24
CA LEU A 107 13.84 24.60 -26.67
C LEU A 107 15.27 24.66 -27.21
N GLU A 108 16.03 25.70 -26.84
CA GLU A 108 17.46 25.84 -27.19
C GLU A 108 18.33 24.66 -26.72
N GLY A 109 17.90 23.92 -25.71
CA GLY A 109 18.62 22.76 -25.19
C GLY A 109 18.29 21.44 -25.88
N VAL A 110 17.15 21.36 -26.58
CA VAL A 110 16.68 20.12 -27.22
C VAL A 110 17.30 20.01 -28.61
N SER A 111 17.87 18.84 -28.91
CA SER A 111 18.44 18.54 -30.24
C SER A 111 17.36 18.52 -31.33
N GLY A 112 17.77 18.67 -32.59
CA GLY A 112 16.86 18.66 -33.75
C GLY A 112 16.13 17.32 -34.00
N LYS A 113 15.40 17.28 -35.13
CA LYS A 113 14.33 16.31 -35.45
C LYS A 113 14.64 14.82 -35.22
N ASP A 114 15.89 14.37 -35.33
CA ASP A 114 16.23 12.93 -35.25
C ASP A 114 16.25 12.38 -33.81
N ALA A 115 16.30 13.25 -32.80
CA ALA A 115 16.39 12.89 -31.38
C ALA A 115 15.27 13.50 -30.51
N ASP A 116 14.22 14.02 -31.16
CA ASP A 116 13.02 14.58 -30.54
C ASP A 116 11.78 13.76 -30.97
N SER A 117 11.46 12.72 -30.20
CA SER A 117 10.29 11.86 -30.42
C SER A 117 9.41 11.80 -29.17
N VAL A 118 8.31 11.05 -29.21
CA VAL A 118 7.48 10.82 -28.02
C VAL A 118 8.28 10.09 -26.93
N GLU A 119 9.05 9.08 -27.31
CA GLU A 119 9.73 8.20 -26.36
C GLU A 119 11.09 8.71 -25.91
N GLN A 120 11.67 9.70 -26.61
CA GLN A 120 12.98 10.23 -26.27
C GLN A 120 13.11 11.71 -26.62
N LYS A 121 13.79 12.45 -25.75
CA LYS A 121 14.26 13.81 -25.98
C LYS A 121 15.77 13.84 -25.72
N GLN A 122 16.57 14.27 -26.69
CA GLN A 122 17.98 14.57 -26.46
C GLN A 122 18.15 16.02 -26.04
N ILE A 123 18.83 16.25 -24.91
CA ILE A 123 19.16 17.56 -24.38
C ILE A 123 20.68 17.64 -24.20
N GLY A 124 21.33 18.40 -25.06
CA GLY A 124 22.80 18.42 -25.14
C GLY A 124 23.38 17.02 -25.38
N LYS A 125 24.14 16.50 -24.40
CA LYS A 125 24.78 15.17 -24.47
C LYS A 125 23.96 14.05 -23.82
N SER A 126 22.77 14.37 -23.32
CA SER A 126 22.01 13.47 -22.45
C SER A 126 20.62 13.20 -23.01
N PHE A 127 20.02 12.13 -22.51
CA PHE A 127 18.71 11.67 -22.96
C PHE A 127 17.71 11.66 -21.81
N LEU A 128 16.50 12.12 -22.12
CA LEU A 128 15.31 11.91 -21.31
C LEU A 128 14.39 10.94 -22.07
N PHE A 129 14.24 9.74 -21.54
CA PHE A 129 13.39 8.70 -22.10
C PHE A 129 12.04 8.70 -21.41
N PHE A 130 10.96 8.50 -22.17
CA PHE A 130 9.61 8.32 -21.67
C PHE A 130 9.12 6.92 -22.00
N LYS A 131 8.73 6.15 -20.97
CA LYS A 131 8.40 4.72 -21.14
C LYS A 131 7.20 4.27 -20.31
N GLY A 132 6.52 3.24 -20.78
CA GLY A 132 5.47 2.57 -20.03
C GLY A 132 6.04 1.62 -18.97
N THR A 133 5.19 1.21 -18.03
CA THR A 133 5.56 0.19 -17.02
C THR A 133 4.93 -1.17 -17.28
N TYR A 134 4.12 -1.37 -18.32
CA TYR A 134 3.50 -2.67 -18.58
C TYR A 134 4.28 -3.56 -19.55
N THR A 135 5.19 -2.99 -20.35
CA THR A 135 5.98 -3.69 -21.38
C THR A 135 7.44 -3.89 -20.94
N GLU A 136 7.79 -5.10 -20.48
CA GLU A 136 9.15 -5.41 -19.99
C GLU A 136 10.27 -5.18 -21.02
N LYS A 137 9.97 -5.34 -22.32
CA LYS A 137 10.96 -5.14 -23.40
C LYS A 137 11.51 -3.72 -23.46
N GLU A 138 10.74 -2.71 -23.05
CA GLU A 138 11.15 -1.31 -23.04
C GLU A 138 12.21 -1.01 -21.97
N ALA A 139 12.21 -1.77 -20.87
CA ALA A 139 13.08 -1.53 -19.72
C ALA A 139 14.51 -2.05 -19.91
N ILE A 140 14.77 -2.96 -20.86
CA ILE A 140 16.00 -3.78 -20.88
C ILE A 140 17.21 -3.07 -21.53
N MET A 141 17.00 -2.09 -22.41
CA MET A 141 18.08 -1.59 -23.30
C MET A 141 18.69 -0.24 -22.89
N LEU A 142 18.14 0.45 -21.88
CA LEU A 142 18.52 1.82 -21.53
C LEU A 142 19.35 1.88 -20.24
N THR A 143 20.24 2.86 -20.17
CA THR A 143 20.97 3.22 -18.94
C THR A 143 20.50 4.57 -18.44
N SER A 144 20.38 4.71 -17.12
CA SER A 144 19.91 5.95 -16.49
C SER A 144 20.70 6.29 -15.24
N ASP A 145 20.74 7.58 -14.93
CA ASP A 145 21.25 8.13 -13.68
C ASP A 145 20.12 8.48 -12.71
N ARG A 146 18.93 8.75 -13.26
CA ARG A 146 17.71 8.99 -12.51
C ARG A 146 16.52 8.29 -13.16
N ASN A 147 15.68 7.68 -12.32
CA ASN A 147 14.34 7.26 -12.69
C ASN A 147 13.29 8.13 -12.01
N ILE A 148 12.24 8.48 -12.75
CA ILE A 148 11.11 9.29 -12.30
C ILE A 148 9.85 8.48 -12.60
N HIS A 149 9.10 8.11 -11.56
CA HIS A 149 7.90 7.29 -11.66
C HIS A 149 6.67 8.11 -11.29
N ASP A 150 5.95 8.58 -12.32
CA ASP A 150 4.66 9.28 -12.20
C ASP A 150 3.51 8.26 -12.17
N GLU A 151 2.43 8.60 -11.48
CA GLU A 151 1.27 7.73 -11.28
C GLU A 151 1.68 6.31 -10.79
N LEU A 152 2.61 6.24 -9.82
CA LEU A 152 3.19 4.99 -9.31
C LEU A 152 2.14 3.95 -8.91
N ASP A 153 1.07 4.34 -8.22
CA ASP A 153 0.03 3.42 -7.74
C ASP A 153 -0.73 2.72 -8.88
N LYS A 154 -0.66 3.25 -10.11
CA LYS A 154 -1.24 2.65 -11.32
C LYS A 154 -0.20 1.91 -12.16
N SER A 155 1.06 1.90 -11.74
CA SER A 155 2.17 1.30 -12.47
C SER A 155 2.40 -0.15 -12.05
N LYS A 156 2.95 -0.97 -12.96
CA LYS A 156 3.31 -2.37 -12.66
C LYS A 156 4.58 -2.40 -11.80
N THR A 157 4.44 -2.84 -10.55
CA THR A 157 5.50 -2.78 -9.53
C THR A 157 6.78 -3.51 -9.94
N GLU A 158 6.66 -4.62 -10.66
CA GLU A 158 7.81 -5.42 -11.11
C GLU A 158 8.67 -4.66 -12.11
N VAL A 159 8.04 -4.01 -13.09
CA VAL A 159 8.75 -3.27 -14.14
C VAL A 159 9.37 -1.98 -13.59
N VAL A 160 8.72 -1.33 -12.61
CA VAL A 160 9.33 -0.23 -11.85
C VAL A 160 10.64 -0.68 -11.18
N ARG A 161 10.69 -1.90 -10.61
CA ARG A 161 11.92 -2.48 -10.07
C ARG A 161 12.94 -2.78 -11.17
N ASP A 162 12.52 -3.26 -12.33
CA ASP A 162 13.42 -3.51 -13.45
C ASP A 162 14.11 -2.23 -13.95
N TYR A 163 13.42 -1.09 -13.96
CA TYR A 163 14.04 0.20 -14.25
C TYR A 163 15.11 0.58 -13.21
N THR A 164 14.95 0.19 -11.94
CA THR A 164 15.95 0.44 -10.90
C THR A 164 17.29 -0.22 -11.24
N SER A 165 17.25 -1.41 -11.85
CA SER A 165 18.47 -2.12 -12.29
C SER A 165 19.27 -1.35 -13.35
N ARG A 166 18.65 -0.44 -14.11
CA ARG A 166 19.30 0.37 -15.16
C ARG A 166 20.26 1.42 -14.64
N MET A 167 20.19 1.72 -13.34
CA MET A 167 21.11 2.65 -12.66
C MET A 167 22.36 1.95 -12.14
N GLY A 168 22.59 0.67 -12.46
CA GLY A 168 23.69 -0.15 -11.91
C GLY A 168 25.07 0.50 -11.97
N TYR A 169 25.38 1.22 -13.06
CA TYR A 169 26.66 1.93 -13.24
C TYR A 169 26.62 3.42 -12.87
N SER A 170 25.45 3.98 -12.57
CA SER A 170 25.34 5.39 -12.20
C SER A 170 25.93 5.63 -10.82
N LYS A 171 26.62 6.77 -10.67
CA LYS A 171 27.08 7.29 -9.36
C LYS A 171 26.00 8.09 -8.64
N ILE A 172 24.91 8.46 -9.33
CA ILE A 172 23.83 9.31 -8.81
C ILE A 172 22.71 8.43 -8.24
N ARG A 173 22.25 7.44 -9.00
CA ARG A 173 21.20 6.47 -8.61
C ARG A 173 19.97 7.14 -7.98
N SER A 174 19.46 8.18 -8.63
CA SER A 174 18.34 8.98 -8.12
C SER A 174 17.00 8.36 -8.53
N GLN A 175 16.03 8.33 -7.61
CA GLN A 175 14.71 7.77 -7.84
C GLN A 175 13.64 8.69 -7.27
N HIS A 176 12.73 9.14 -8.11
CA HIS A 176 11.63 10.00 -7.71
C HIS A 176 10.32 9.25 -7.93
N PHE A 177 9.48 9.16 -6.90
CA PHE A 177 8.22 8.42 -6.91
C PHE A 177 7.09 9.35 -6.52
N PHE A 178 6.00 9.40 -7.29
CA PHE A 178 4.85 10.18 -6.89
C PHE A 178 3.56 9.67 -7.51
N SER A 179 2.48 9.79 -6.75
CA SER A 179 1.15 9.33 -7.16
C SER A 179 0.08 9.88 -6.24
N THR A 180 -1.17 9.74 -6.66
CA THR A 180 -2.31 9.71 -5.74
C THR A 180 -2.37 8.34 -5.08
N PRO A 181 -2.30 8.25 -3.74
CA PRO A 181 -2.33 6.94 -3.07
C PRO A 181 -3.66 6.25 -3.32
N THR A 182 -3.63 4.91 -3.36
CA THR A 182 -4.81 4.08 -3.54
C THR A 182 -5.28 3.48 -2.22
N THR A 183 -4.51 2.55 -1.66
CA THR A 183 -4.79 1.87 -0.40
C THR A 183 -3.59 1.94 0.54
N PRO A 184 -3.78 1.80 1.86
CA PRO A 184 -2.67 1.85 2.81
C PRO A 184 -1.61 0.77 2.53
N ASP A 185 -0.34 1.07 2.84
CA ASP A 185 0.81 0.18 2.63
C ASP A 185 0.96 -0.34 1.18
N PHE A 186 0.52 0.44 0.20
CA PHE A 186 0.71 0.17 -1.22
C PHE A 186 1.32 1.38 -1.95
N GLY A 187 1.99 1.12 -3.08
CA GLY A 187 2.46 2.17 -3.99
C GLY A 187 3.24 3.29 -3.30
N VAL A 188 2.81 4.53 -3.57
CA VAL A 188 3.42 5.75 -3.01
C VAL A 188 3.24 5.85 -1.51
N ASP A 189 2.16 5.30 -0.95
CA ASP A 189 1.88 5.33 0.48
C ASP A 189 2.92 4.52 1.26
N LYS A 190 3.18 3.29 0.80
CA LYS A 190 4.23 2.44 1.36
C LYS A 190 5.61 3.12 1.38
N LEU A 191 5.98 3.76 0.27
CA LEU A 191 7.26 4.47 0.16
C LEU A 191 7.29 5.72 1.04
N PHE A 192 6.16 6.41 1.20
CA PHE A 192 6.05 7.54 2.13
C PHE A 192 6.21 7.06 3.58
N GLU A 193 5.62 5.94 3.97
CA GLU A 193 5.78 5.41 5.33
C GLU A 193 7.23 5.05 5.67
N GLN A 194 8.02 4.63 4.67
CA GLN A 194 9.46 4.36 4.78
C GLN A 194 10.34 5.63 4.78
N SER A 195 9.77 6.78 4.43
CA SER A 195 10.48 8.06 4.32
C SER A 195 10.60 8.82 5.63
N ASP A 196 11.22 10.00 5.61
CA ASP A 196 11.23 10.95 6.72
C ASP A 196 9.88 11.64 7.00
N GLN A 197 8.87 11.40 6.16
CA GLN A 197 7.48 11.83 6.30
C GLN A 197 7.34 13.32 6.62
N LYS A 198 7.55 14.17 5.62
CA LYS A 198 7.38 15.62 5.76
C LYS A 198 5.91 16.03 5.65
N TYR A 199 5.49 16.83 6.62
CA TYR A 199 4.17 17.45 6.67
C TYR A 199 4.31 18.96 6.52
N TRP A 200 3.36 19.59 5.82
CA TRP A 200 3.31 21.05 5.69
C TRP A 200 2.75 21.65 6.98
N ARG A 201 3.66 22.14 7.82
CA ARG A 201 3.35 22.61 9.18
C ARG A 201 3.28 24.13 9.21
N PHE A 202 2.27 24.66 9.90
CA PHE A 202 2.02 26.10 10.05
C PHE A 202 1.59 26.44 11.48
N ASN A 203 1.73 27.70 11.88
CA ASN A 203 1.28 28.18 13.19
C ASN A 203 -0.08 28.85 13.04
N CYS A 204 -0.99 28.60 13.99
CA CYS A 204 -2.24 29.36 14.05
C CYS A 204 -1.94 30.86 14.27
N PRO A 205 -2.51 31.78 13.48
CA PRO A 205 -2.30 33.22 13.67
C PRO A 205 -2.94 33.77 14.95
N HIS A 206 -3.83 33.01 15.60
CA HIS A 206 -4.58 33.45 16.78
C HIS A 206 -4.02 32.94 18.10
N CYS A 207 -3.54 31.69 18.14
CA CYS A 207 -3.04 31.04 19.36
C CYS A 207 -1.62 30.46 19.21
N ASN A 208 -0.98 30.63 18.06
CA ASN A 208 0.36 30.11 17.75
C ASN A 208 0.52 28.58 17.82
N PHE A 209 -0.58 27.82 17.91
CA PHE A 209 -0.54 26.36 17.88
C PHE A 209 0.11 25.84 16.59
N ARG A 210 1.11 24.96 16.72
CA ARG A 210 1.81 24.32 15.60
C ARG A 210 1.02 23.12 15.12
N GLN A 211 0.55 23.14 13.88
CA GLN A 211 -0.30 22.10 13.30
C GLN A 211 0.04 21.84 11.83
N HIS A 212 -0.55 20.79 11.27
CA HIS A 212 -0.66 20.54 9.83
C HIS A 212 -2.14 20.32 9.52
N MET A 213 -2.53 20.39 8.26
CA MET A 213 -3.93 20.16 7.89
C MET A 213 -4.30 18.69 8.10
N GLU A 214 -5.40 18.45 8.80
CA GLU A 214 -6.08 17.17 8.91
C GLU A 214 -7.57 17.42 8.68
N TRP A 215 -8.19 16.72 7.72
CA TRP A 215 -9.56 17.00 7.30
C TRP A 215 -10.54 17.08 8.49
N ASP A 216 -10.56 16.05 9.34
CA ASP A 216 -11.51 15.95 10.45
C ASP A 216 -11.25 16.94 11.59
N LYS A 217 -10.06 17.56 11.66
CA LYS A 217 -9.68 18.48 12.75
C LYS A 217 -9.60 19.93 12.32
N ASN A 218 -9.44 20.18 11.02
CA ASN A 218 -9.23 21.51 10.48
C ASN A 218 -10.39 22.01 9.63
N VAL A 219 -11.45 21.23 9.42
CA VAL A 219 -12.61 21.64 8.63
C VAL A 219 -13.84 21.74 9.52
N ASP A 220 -14.41 22.94 9.58
CA ASP A 220 -15.75 23.16 10.11
C ASP A 220 -16.74 23.02 8.95
N VAL A 221 -17.42 21.87 8.89
CA VAL A 221 -18.30 21.52 7.76
C VAL A 221 -19.54 22.40 7.72
N GLU A 222 -20.07 22.79 8.88
CA GLU A 222 -21.27 23.63 8.97
C GLU A 222 -20.98 25.05 8.47
N ARG A 223 -19.83 25.60 8.85
CA ARG A 223 -19.44 26.97 8.47
C ARG A 223 -18.71 27.04 7.14
N GLY A 224 -18.21 25.93 6.61
CA GLY A 224 -17.48 25.88 5.34
C GLY A 224 -16.10 26.53 5.39
N ILE A 225 -15.42 26.48 6.55
CA ILE A 225 -14.14 27.17 6.78
C ILE A 225 -13.05 26.23 7.31
N TYR A 226 -11.80 26.63 7.18
CA TYR A 226 -10.71 26.00 7.92
C TYR A 226 -10.59 26.57 9.32
N ILE A 227 -10.39 25.70 10.30
CA ILE A 227 -10.27 26.06 11.73
C ILE A 227 -8.95 25.55 12.32
N CYS A 228 -8.52 26.19 13.41
CA CYS A 228 -7.39 25.70 14.20
C CYS A 228 -7.79 24.53 15.08
N GLN A 229 -6.98 23.46 15.08
CA GLN A 229 -7.20 22.26 15.89
C GLN A 229 -7.26 22.52 17.41
N GLN A 230 -6.77 23.67 17.91
CA GLN A 230 -6.76 24.00 19.33
C GLN A 230 -7.79 25.07 19.71
N CYS A 231 -7.82 26.20 19.01
CA CYS A 231 -8.68 27.33 19.39
C CYS A 231 -9.96 27.45 18.55
N ASN A 232 -10.15 26.59 17.54
CA ASN A 232 -11.29 26.55 16.62
C ASN A 232 -11.57 27.86 15.85
N LYS A 233 -10.66 28.84 15.93
CA LYS A 233 -10.75 30.07 15.13
C LYS A 233 -10.38 29.81 13.67
N GLU A 234 -11.00 30.59 12.80
CA GLU A 234 -10.81 30.50 11.35
C GLU A 234 -9.35 30.77 10.93
N ILE A 235 -8.88 30.00 9.96
CA ILE A 235 -7.58 30.18 9.32
C ILE A 235 -7.80 30.27 7.81
N ALA A 236 -7.39 31.38 7.21
CA ALA A 236 -7.50 31.55 5.77
C ALA A 236 -6.49 30.65 5.02
N PRO A 237 -6.83 30.07 3.85
CA PRO A 237 -5.90 29.27 3.03
C PRO A 237 -4.56 29.97 2.77
N LYS A 238 -4.60 31.29 2.51
CA LYS A 238 -3.40 32.10 2.32
C LYS A 238 -2.47 32.11 3.55
N GLN A 239 -3.02 32.12 4.77
CA GLN A 239 -2.22 32.09 6.00
C GLN A 239 -1.49 30.75 6.17
N ILE A 240 -2.14 29.64 5.79
CA ILE A 240 -1.55 28.29 5.76
C ILE A 240 -0.38 28.26 4.77
N ASN A 241 -0.57 28.79 3.56
CA ASN A 241 0.49 28.86 2.56
C ASN A 241 1.67 29.74 3.01
N ASP A 242 1.41 30.95 3.51
CA ASP A 242 2.48 31.92 3.83
C ASP A 242 3.29 31.51 5.08
N SER A 243 2.63 30.92 6.07
CA SER A 243 3.26 30.50 7.34
C SER A 243 3.68 29.02 7.38
N GLY A 244 3.47 28.30 6.28
CA GLY A 244 3.84 26.90 6.15
C GLY A 244 5.33 26.66 5.92
N ARG A 245 5.80 25.48 6.35
CA ARG A 245 7.15 24.92 6.20
C ARG A 245 7.03 23.40 6.16
N TRP A 246 7.92 22.71 5.44
CA TRP A 246 8.02 21.26 5.56
C TRP A 246 8.79 20.86 6.82
N GLU A 247 8.20 19.98 7.63
CA GLU A 247 8.88 19.39 8.79
C GLU A 247 8.78 17.87 8.71
N ALA A 248 9.93 17.20 8.81
CA ALA A 248 10.03 15.74 8.83
C ALA A 248 9.57 15.18 10.19
N ARG A 249 8.67 14.20 10.16
CA ARG A 249 8.30 13.43 11.36
C ARG A 249 9.44 12.52 11.81
N TYR A 250 10.21 11.96 10.87
CA TYR A 250 11.32 11.05 11.12
C TYR A 250 12.61 11.56 10.46
N PRO A 251 13.20 12.68 10.95
CA PRO A 251 14.39 13.26 10.35
C PRO A 251 15.56 12.27 10.31
N GLY A 252 16.40 12.36 9.27
CA GLY A 252 17.59 11.53 9.09
C GLY A 252 17.37 10.22 8.33
N ARG A 253 16.12 9.86 7.98
CA ARG A 253 15.86 8.76 7.05
C ARG A 253 16.37 9.11 5.64
N PRO A 254 16.87 8.12 4.87
CA PRO A 254 17.52 8.37 3.58
C PRO A 254 16.55 8.73 2.44
N ILE A 255 15.25 8.51 2.64
CA ILE A 255 14.19 8.82 1.68
C ILE A 255 13.50 10.11 2.12
N SER A 256 13.49 11.11 1.24
CA SER A 256 12.78 12.36 1.44
C SER A 256 11.33 12.20 0.99
N GLY A 257 10.37 12.22 1.92
CA GLY A 257 8.95 12.03 1.61
C GLY A 257 8.12 13.27 1.89
N TYR A 258 7.25 13.65 0.95
CA TYR A 258 6.34 14.78 1.07
C TYR A 258 4.89 14.33 0.94
N TRP A 259 4.02 14.82 1.83
CA TRP A 259 2.58 14.66 1.68
C TRP A 259 1.93 15.98 1.26
N ILE A 260 1.35 16.03 0.05
CA ILE A 260 0.72 17.24 -0.50
C ILE A 260 -0.80 17.02 -0.68
N SER A 261 -1.61 17.66 0.15
CA SER A 261 -3.06 17.72 0.02
C SER A 261 -3.51 18.96 -0.75
N GLN A 262 -4.67 18.91 -1.42
CA GLN A 262 -5.30 20.13 -1.95
C GLN A 262 -5.68 21.13 -0.86
N MET A 263 -5.74 20.72 0.42
CA MET A 263 -5.90 21.65 1.55
C MET A 263 -4.71 22.62 1.73
N HIS A 264 -3.56 22.33 1.12
CA HIS A 264 -2.41 23.24 1.12
C HIS A 264 -2.51 24.31 0.04
N ALA A 265 -3.38 24.13 -0.96
CA ALA A 265 -3.53 25.02 -2.09
C ALA A 265 -4.32 26.28 -1.66
N PRO A 266 -3.72 27.49 -1.70
CA PRO A 266 -4.40 28.70 -1.23
C PRO A 266 -5.61 29.12 -2.08
N TRP A 267 -5.82 28.50 -3.26
CA TRP A 267 -6.98 28.70 -4.13
C TRP A 267 -8.11 27.69 -3.91
N LYS A 268 -7.96 26.75 -2.95
CA LYS A 268 -9.02 25.83 -2.53
C LYS A 268 -9.46 26.21 -1.12
N SER A 269 -10.71 26.61 -0.97
CA SER A 269 -11.32 26.85 0.35
C SER A 269 -11.88 25.56 0.94
N ALA A 270 -12.15 25.57 2.24
CA ALA A 270 -12.86 24.46 2.89
C ALA A 270 -14.24 24.22 2.24
N ALA A 271 -14.99 25.29 1.92
CA ALA A 271 -16.27 25.19 1.23
C ALA A 271 -16.15 24.50 -0.14
N ASP A 272 -15.12 24.81 -0.93
CA ASP A 272 -14.88 24.14 -2.22
C ASP A 272 -14.66 22.63 -2.03
N LEU A 273 -13.85 22.25 -1.05
CA LEU A 273 -13.54 20.84 -0.78
C LEU A 273 -14.73 20.09 -0.16
N ILE A 274 -15.54 20.74 0.67
CA ILE A 274 -16.77 20.15 1.22
C ILE A 274 -17.75 19.85 0.09
N LYS A 275 -17.90 20.79 -0.85
CA LYS A 275 -18.71 20.59 -2.05
C LYS A 275 -18.16 19.43 -2.89
N GLU A 276 -16.86 19.41 -3.13
CA GLU A 276 -16.18 18.35 -3.90
C GLU A 276 -16.37 16.96 -3.25
N ARG A 277 -16.35 16.86 -1.91
CA ARG A 277 -16.67 15.62 -1.19
C ARG A 277 -18.14 15.22 -1.36
N LYS A 278 -19.06 16.18 -1.29
CA LYS A 278 -20.51 15.92 -1.41
C LYS A 278 -20.91 15.50 -2.82
N ASP A 279 -20.25 16.06 -3.83
CA ASP A 279 -20.50 15.77 -5.24
C ASP A 279 -19.81 14.47 -5.72
N ALA A 280 -18.96 13.86 -4.88
CA ALA A 280 -18.29 12.60 -5.19
C ALA A 280 -19.21 11.39 -4.97
N ASP A 281 -19.12 10.39 -5.85
CA ASP A 281 -19.87 9.13 -5.74
C ASP A 281 -19.50 8.35 -4.48
N ASP A 282 -18.22 8.41 -4.09
CA ASP A 282 -17.70 7.80 -2.87
C ASP A 282 -16.62 8.66 -2.20
N ASP A 283 -16.32 8.34 -0.95
CA ASP A 283 -15.24 8.97 -0.20
C ASP A 283 -13.85 8.56 -0.74
N THR A 284 -13.73 7.46 -1.50
CA THR A 284 -12.46 7.03 -2.10
C THR A 284 -11.89 8.10 -3.00
N TYR A 285 -12.73 8.69 -3.85
CA TYR A 285 -12.33 9.81 -4.70
C TYR A 285 -11.75 10.95 -3.86
N PHE A 286 -12.50 11.36 -2.84
CA PHE A 286 -12.16 12.51 -2.02
C PHE A 286 -10.84 12.31 -1.26
N PHE A 287 -10.69 11.21 -0.53
CA PHE A 287 -9.48 10.97 0.26
C PHE A 287 -8.24 10.76 -0.63
N ASN A 288 -8.37 9.95 -1.70
CA ASN A 288 -7.22 9.61 -2.55
C ASN A 288 -6.80 10.78 -3.45
N PHE A 289 -7.74 11.35 -4.20
CA PHE A 289 -7.45 12.36 -5.23
C PHE A 289 -7.49 13.80 -4.72
N VAL A 290 -8.23 14.11 -3.66
CA VAL A 290 -8.28 15.48 -3.11
C VAL A 290 -7.29 15.63 -1.96
N LEU A 291 -7.37 14.75 -0.96
CA LEU A 291 -6.51 14.84 0.23
C LEU A 291 -5.13 14.21 0.04
N GLY A 292 -4.95 13.36 -0.97
CA GLY A 292 -3.70 12.63 -1.17
C GLY A 292 -3.40 11.67 -0.01
N LEU A 293 -4.45 11.04 0.53
CA LEU A 293 -4.36 10.07 1.62
C LEU A 293 -4.88 8.73 1.13
N PRO A 294 -4.27 7.59 1.51
CA PRO A 294 -4.82 6.29 1.16
C PRO A 294 -6.18 6.10 1.83
N TYR A 295 -7.13 5.49 1.11
CA TYR A 295 -8.46 5.23 1.63
C TYR A 295 -8.92 3.82 1.30
N LEU A 296 -9.69 3.24 2.23
CA LEU A 296 -10.37 1.97 2.04
C LEU A 296 -11.82 2.16 2.40
N SER A 297 -12.70 1.96 1.42
CA SER A 297 -14.14 2.03 1.67
C SER A 297 -14.58 0.87 2.56
N ALA A 298 -15.69 1.06 3.28
CA ALA A 298 -16.26 0.00 4.13
C ALA A 298 -16.64 -1.25 3.31
N GLU A 299 -17.02 -1.08 2.05
CA GLU A 299 -17.39 -2.17 1.13
C GLU A 299 -16.21 -3.08 0.76
N GLN A 300 -14.99 -2.53 0.78
CA GLN A 300 -13.77 -3.30 0.48
C GLN A 300 -13.29 -4.15 1.67
N ARG A 301 -13.81 -3.88 2.87
CA ARG A 301 -13.43 -4.58 4.11
C ARG A 301 -14.39 -5.73 4.42
N ILE A 302 -13.98 -6.65 5.28
CA ILE A 302 -14.87 -7.68 5.81
C ILE A 302 -15.81 -7.03 6.86
N PRO A 303 -17.14 -7.02 6.66
CA PRO A 303 -18.05 -6.36 7.58
C PRO A 303 -18.33 -7.21 8.83
N VAL A 304 -18.38 -6.56 10.00
CA VAL A 304 -18.68 -7.17 11.31
C VAL A 304 -20.04 -7.88 11.30
N SER A 305 -21.00 -7.35 10.54
CA SER A 305 -22.33 -7.94 10.41
C SER A 305 -22.30 -9.38 9.87
N LEU A 306 -21.25 -9.80 9.15
CA LEU A 306 -21.08 -11.20 8.73
C LEU A 306 -20.87 -12.15 9.91
N PHE A 307 -20.27 -11.67 10.99
CA PHE A 307 -20.00 -12.48 12.18
C PHE A 307 -21.19 -12.47 13.12
N ILE A 308 -21.73 -11.28 13.41
CA ILE A 308 -22.82 -11.10 14.38
C ILE A 308 -24.08 -11.87 13.98
N ARG A 309 -24.42 -11.91 12.69
CA ARG A 309 -25.59 -12.66 12.22
C ARG A 309 -25.47 -14.18 12.31
N ASN A 310 -24.25 -14.69 12.49
CA ASN A 310 -23.95 -16.12 12.59
C ASN A 310 -23.74 -16.58 14.03
N VAL A 311 -24.01 -15.70 15.01
CA VAL A 311 -24.07 -16.07 16.42
C VAL A 311 -25.22 -17.05 16.64
N SER A 312 -24.98 -18.06 17.48
CA SER A 312 -25.94 -19.10 17.80
C SER A 312 -25.86 -19.48 19.27
N ASP A 313 -27.00 -19.80 19.88
CA ASP A 313 -27.11 -20.25 21.28
C ASP A 313 -26.82 -21.75 21.46
N VAL A 314 -26.39 -22.45 20.40
CA VAL A 314 -26.04 -23.87 20.48
C VAL A 314 -24.82 -24.06 21.37
N LYS A 315 -24.92 -24.97 22.34
CA LYS A 315 -23.79 -25.39 23.18
C LYS A 315 -22.89 -26.37 22.43
N ALA A 316 -22.14 -25.86 21.46
CA ALA A 316 -21.30 -26.67 20.58
C ALA A 316 -20.14 -27.39 21.30
N ASP A 317 -19.76 -26.94 22.50
CA ASP A 317 -18.70 -27.51 23.34
C ASP A 317 -19.12 -28.76 24.11
N SER A 318 -20.42 -29.05 24.16
CA SER A 318 -21.02 -30.10 24.99
C SER A 318 -21.68 -31.20 24.16
N THR A 319 -21.28 -31.37 22.91
CA THR A 319 -21.84 -32.35 21.97
C THR A 319 -20.85 -33.46 21.64
N GLU A 320 -21.34 -34.56 21.05
CA GLU A 320 -20.51 -35.66 20.53
C GLU A 320 -19.89 -35.33 19.16
N GLU A 321 -19.92 -34.06 18.74
CA GLU A 321 -19.36 -33.65 17.46
C GLU A 321 -17.84 -33.54 17.53
N TYR A 322 -17.19 -33.94 16.44
CA TYR A 322 -15.74 -33.86 16.35
C TYR A 322 -15.26 -32.43 16.20
N ASN A 323 -14.35 -32.04 17.09
CA ASN A 323 -13.79 -30.70 17.12
C ASN A 323 -12.62 -30.55 16.14
N VAL A 324 -12.48 -29.35 15.59
CA VAL A 324 -11.37 -28.95 14.73
C VAL A 324 -10.76 -27.65 15.24
N MET A 325 -9.49 -27.42 14.90
CA MET A 325 -8.72 -26.27 15.39
C MET A 325 -7.95 -25.60 14.24
N GLY A 326 -7.94 -24.27 14.25
CA GLY A 326 -7.06 -23.46 13.43
C GLY A 326 -6.06 -22.70 14.30
N ILE A 327 -4.79 -22.68 13.89
CA ILE A 327 -3.72 -21.98 14.60
C ILE A 327 -2.96 -21.05 13.66
N ASP A 328 -2.97 -19.75 13.92
CA ASP A 328 -2.02 -18.80 13.33
C ASP A 328 -0.87 -18.55 14.31
N THR A 329 0.37 -18.73 13.88
CA THR A 329 1.52 -18.76 14.82
C THR A 329 2.03 -17.38 15.22
N GLY A 330 1.59 -16.31 14.55
CA GLY A 330 1.99 -14.92 14.80
C GLY A 330 3.49 -14.66 14.58
N ALA A 331 3.86 -13.63 13.81
CA ALA A 331 5.28 -13.35 13.57
C ALA A 331 5.97 -12.63 14.75
N GLY A 332 6.90 -13.29 15.46
CA GLY A 332 7.93 -12.67 16.32
C GLY A 332 7.91 -13.04 17.81
N THR A 333 8.98 -12.67 18.53
CA THR A 333 9.05 -12.75 20.00
C THR A 333 8.08 -11.76 20.62
N GLY A 334 7.14 -12.24 21.46
CA GLY A 334 6.08 -11.42 22.05
C GLY A 334 4.72 -11.48 21.35
N LYS A 335 4.55 -12.31 20.30
CA LYS A 335 3.25 -12.70 19.73
C LYS A 335 3.01 -14.18 19.98
N GLY A 336 1.79 -14.55 20.35
CA GLY A 336 1.40 -15.94 20.69
C GLY A 336 0.70 -16.67 19.54
N ASN A 337 0.40 -17.95 19.76
CA ASN A 337 -0.41 -18.74 18.83
C ASN A 337 -1.88 -18.31 18.97
N HIS A 338 -2.46 -17.77 17.90
CA HIS A 338 -3.87 -17.41 17.83
C HIS A 338 -4.66 -18.65 17.44
N VAL A 339 -5.55 -19.09 18.33
CA VAL A 339 -6.19 -20.40 18.23
C VAL A 339 -7.70 -20.23 18.20
N ILE A 340 -8.35 -20.96 17.29
CA ILE A 340 -9.80 -21.08 17.17
C ILE A 340 -10.19 -22.55 17.22
N ILE A 341 -11.15 -22.90 18.08
CA ILE A 341 -11.67 -24.27 18.24
C ILE A 341 -13.19 -24.23 18.08
N GLY A 342 -13.69 -25.23 17.37
CA GLY A 342 -15.11 -25.37 17.08
C GLY A 342 -15.40 -26.69 16.38
N ASN A 343 -16.65 -26.89 16.02
CA ASN A 343 -17.10 -28.00 15.18
C ASN A 343 -18.17 -27.50 14.19
N LYS A 344 -18.84 -28.44 13.50
CA LYS A 344 -19.88 -28.11 12.51
C LYS A 344 -21.08 -27.34 13.08
N LEU A 345 -21.29 -27.35 14.40
CA LEU A 345 -22.37 -26.61 15.06
C LEU A 345 -21.97 -25.17 15.39
N GLY A 346 -20.68 -24.91 15.59
CA GLY A 346 -20.14 -23.58 15.76
C GLY A 346 -18.78 -23.54 16.45
N ILE A 347 -18.16 -22.36 16.37
CA ILE A 347 -16.94 -22.00 17.09
C ILE A 347 -17.31 -21.64 18.52
N PHE A 348 -16.69 -22.29 19.50
CA PHE A 348 -16.97 -22.09 20.93
C PHE A 348 -15.76 -21.59 21.72
N TRP A 349 -14.55 -21.62 21.14
CA TRP A 349 -13.34 -21.16 21.83
C TRP A 349 -12.42 -20.39 20.88
N ILE A 350 -11.96 -19.22 21.33
CA ILE A 350 -11.04 -18.33 20.60
C ILE A 350 -10.08 -17.74 21.65
N GLY A 351 -8.77 -17.86 21.43
CA GLY A 351 -7.78 -17.39 22.41
C GLY A 351 -6.36 -17.28 21.86
N ILE A 352 -5.47 -16.69 22.65
CA ILE A 352 -4.04 -16.57 22.32
C ILE A 352 -3.25 -17.38 23.34
N LEU A 353 -2.38 -18.28 22.85
CA LEU A 353 -1.44 -19.03 23.68
C LEU A 353 -0.09 -18.33 23.66
N THR A 354 0.42 -17.97 24.83
CA THR A 354 1.70 -17.25 24.98
C THR A 354 2.65 -18.05 25.88
N ASP A 355 3.94 -17.94 25.61
CA ASP A 355 4.95 -18.60 26.43
C ASP A 355 4.96 -17.99 27.83
N HIS A 356 4.97 -18.84 28.85
CA HIS A 356 5.14 -18.43 30.23
C HIS A 356 6.08 -19.40 30.96
N GLU A 357 6.50 -19.01 32.17
CA GLU A 357 7.41 -19.83 32.96
C GLU A 357 6.81 -21.23 33.20
N GLY A 358 7.56 -22.27 32.81
CA GLY A 358 7.18 -23.66 32.99
C GLY A 358 6.26 -24.25 31.90
N LYS A 359 5.73 -23.45 30.97
CA LYS A 359 4.92 -23.97 29.87
C LYS A 359 4.91 -23.04 28.65
N ASP A 360 5.34 -23.58 27.50
CA ASP A 360 5.32 -22.85 26.24
C ASP A 360 3.95 -22.92 25.52
N ARG A 361 3.78 -22.09 24.49
CA ARG A 361 2.53 -22.03 23.69
C ARG A 361 2.19 -23.34 22.96
N TRP A 362 3.16 -24.19 22.66
CA TRP A 362 2.98 -25.44 21.91
C TRP A 362 2.53 -26.57 22.83
N GLN A 363 3.07 -26.63 24.04
CA GLN A 363 2.60 -27.49 25.12
C GLN A 363 1.15 -27.15 25.48
N GLN A 364 0.80 -25.87 25.56
CA GLN A 364 -0.59 -25.44 25.73
C GLN A 364 -1.48 -25.91 24.57
N ALA A 365 -1.01 -25.79 23.32
CA ALA A 365 -1.78 -26.26 22.16
C ALA A 365 -2.02 -27.78 22.22
N ALA A 366 -1.03 -28.58 22.60
CA ALA A 366 -1.16 -30.02 22.78
C ALA A 366 -2.19 -30.39 23.87
N GLU A 367 -2.23 -29.63 24.97
CA GLU A 367 -3.23 -29.80 26.01
C GLU A 367 -4.64 -29.47 25.51
N LEU A 368 -4.81 -28.39 24.75
CA LEU A 368 -6.11 -28.06 24.16
C LEU A 368 -6.58 -29.10 23.14
N ILE A 369 -5.66 -29.64 22.33
CA ILE A 369 -5.98 -30.74 21.38
C ILE A 369 -6.50 -31.96 22.12
N THR A 370 -5.92 -32.27 23.28
CA THR A 370 -6.32 -33.42 24.10
C THR A 370 -7.63 -33.13 24.85
N PHE A 371 -7.71 -31.99 25.52
CA PHE A 371 -8.85 -31.58 26.35
C PHE A 371 -10.14 -31.45 25.54
N PHE A 372 -10.08 -30.82 24.36
CA PHE A 372 -11.23 -30.64 23.49
C PHE A 372 -11.39 -31.77 22.45
N ASP A 373 -10.63 -32.87 22.55
CA ASP A 373 -10.65 -33.98 21.58
C ASP A 373 -10.62 -33.53 20.10
N VAL A 374 -9.68 -32.66 19.77
CA VAL A 374 -9.61 -32.01 18.45
C VAL A 374 -9.10 -32.97 17.37
N ARG A 375 -9.94 -33.38 16.43
CA ARG A 375 -9.61 -34.40 15.42
C ARG A 375 -8.80 -33.89 14.24
N VAL A 376 -8.94 -32.61 13.89
CA VAL A 376 -8.16 -31.98 12.82
C VAL A 376 -7.67 -30.62 13.27
N VAL A 377 -6.37 -30.37 13.13
CA VAL A 377 -5.70 -29.11 13.41
C VAL A 377 -5.01 -28.66 12.13
N VAL A 378 -5.21 -27.40 11.76
CA VAL A 378 -4.42 -26.76 10.69
C VAL A 378 -3.66 -25.59 11.30
N VAL A 379 -2.33 -25.62 11.13
CA VAL A 379 -1.39 -24.65 11.71
C VAL A 379 -0.72 -23.87 10.58
N ASP A 380 -0.47 -22.58 10.76
CA ASP A 380 0.42 -21.84 9.87
C ASP A 380 1.81 -22.49 9.84
N GLY A 381 2.28 -22.83 8.64
CA GLY A 381 3.59 -23.45 8.44
C GLY A 381 4.77 -22.51 8.67
N GLN A 382 4.57 -21.21 8.90
CA GLN A 382 5.63 -20.21 9.17
C GLN A 382 5.21 -19.20 10.26
N PRO A 383 6.17 -18.57 10.98
CA PRO A 383 7.63 -18.79 10.91
C PRO A 383 8.13 -19.95 11.78
N TYR A 384 7.31 -20.47 12.69
CA TYR A 384 7.67 -21.53 13.65
C TYR A 384 7.48 -22.94 13.07
N THR A 385 8.09 -23.18 11.92
CA THR A 385 7.89 -24.42 11.13
C THR A 385 8.29 -25.67 11.92
N ARG A 386 9.40 -25.60 12.67
CA ARG A 386 9.94 -26.75 13.40
C ARG A 386 8.99 -27.19 14.52
N GLU A 387 8.55 -26.24 15.32
CA GLU A 387 7.66 -26.47 16.46
C GLU A 387 6.28 -26.97 16.00
N ALA A 388 5.78 -26.44 14.87
CA ALA A 388 4.55 -26.93 14.25
C ALA A 388 4.69 -28.40 13.78
N PHE A 389 5.85 -28.79 13.21
CA PHE A 389 6.11 -30.20 12.87
C PHE A 389 6.24 -31.09 14.11
N ASP A 390 6.85 -30.60 15.18
CA ASP A 390 6.97 -31.35 16.43
C ASP A 390 5.59 -31.60 17.07
N LEU A 391 4.68 -30.61 17.01
CA LEU A 391 3.28 -30.80 17.37
C LEU A 391 2.61 -31.86 16.47
N ALA A 392 2.90 -31.86 15.17
CA ALA A 392 2.35 -32.86 14.26
C ALA A 392 2.83 -34.29 14.54
N LYS A 393 4.10 -34.45 14.91
CA LYS A 393 4.63 -35.76 15.33
C LYS A 393 3.99 -36.25 16.62
N GLN A 394 3.61 -35.33 17.52
CA GLN A 394 2.89 -35.68 18.76
C GLN A 394 1.45 -36.16 18.49
N PHE A 395 0.81 -35.65 17.44
CA PHE A 395 -0.55 -36.01 17.04
C PHE A 395 -0.63 -36.41 15.55
N PRO A 396 -0.08 -37.59 15.18
CA PRO A 396 -0.12 -38.08 13.80
C PRO A 396 -1.55 -38.15 13.27
N TYR A 397 -1.73 -37.86 11.98
CA TYR A 397 -3.04 -37.83 11.29
C TYR A 397 -4.07 -36.81 11.83
N ARG A 398 -3.68 -35.96 12.78
CA ARG A 398 -4.56 -34.90 13.33
C ARG A 398 -4.06 -33.51 12.99
N VAL A 399 -2.75 -33.28 12.95
CA VAL A 399 -2.17 -31.94 12.78
C VAL A 399 -1.53 -31.80 11.42
N TYR A 400 -1.88 -30.72 10.74
CA TYR A 400 -1.46 -30.39 9.39
C TYR A 400 -0.89 -28.96 9.34
N LEU A 401 0.12 -28.74 8.50
CA LEU A 401 0.77 -27.45 8.34
C LEU A 401 0.39 -26.83 7.00
N ASN A 402 -0.16 -25.62 7.00
CA ASN A 402 -0.59 -24.92 5.81
C ASN A 402 0.43 -23.88 5.34
N TRP A 403 0.70 -23.88 4.03
CA TRP A 403 1.38 -22.79 3.34
C TRP A 403 0.50 -22.20 2.25
N PHE A 404 0.39 -20.88 2.23
CA PHE A 404 -0.24 -20.20 1.11
C PHE A 404 0.63 -20.29 -0.14
N LYS A 405 0.08 -20.87 -1.21
CA LYS A 405 0.70 -20.91 -2.53
C LYS A 405 -0.32 -20.55 -3.60
N ASP A 406 -0.07 -19.43 -4.25
CA ASP A 406 -0.82 -19.03 -5.44
C ASP A 406 -0.12 -19.59 -6.69
N ASP A 407 -0.34 -20.88 -6.95
CA ASP A 407 0.11 -21.53 -8.18
C ASP A 407 -1.04 -21.52 -9.21
N PRO A 408 -0.87 -20.89 -10.40
CA PRO A 408 -1.88 -20.90 -11.47
C PRO A 408 -2.28 -22.32 -11.92
N LYS A 409 -1.43 -23.33 -11.69
CA LYS A 409 -1.70 -24.74 -11.99
C LYS A 409 -2.47 -25.46 -10.88
N MET A 410 -2.66 -24.82 -9.73
CA MET A 410 -3.43 -25.39 -8.62
C MET A 410 -4.92 -25.34 -8.95
N LEU A 411 -5.44 -26.47 -9.44
CA LEU A 411 -6.85 -26.60 -9.79
C LEU A 411 -7.75 -26.43 -8.54
N GLU A 412 -7.35 -27.04 -7.43
CA GLU A 412 -8.09 -27.03 -6.16
C GLU A 412 -7.74 -25.82 -5.29
N VAL A 413 -8.68 -25.38 -4.44
CA VAL A 413 -8.45 -24.28 -3.49
C VAL A 413 -7.48 -24.71 -2.38
N ILE A 414 -7.61 -25.97 -1.93
CA ILE A 414 -6.82 -26.59 -0.87
C ILE A 414 -6.33 -27.93 -1.39
N ARG A 415 -5.07 -28.26 -1.12
CA ARG A 415 -4.45 -29.55 -1.44
C ARG A 415 -3.80 -30.12 -0.19
N PHE A 416 -4.32 -31.24 0.30
CA PHE A 416 -3.69 -32.05 1.33
C PHE A 416 -2.77 -33.08 0.67
N PHE A 417 -1.64 -33.38 1.32
CA PHE A 417 -0.63 -34.27 0.74
C PHE A 417 -0.73 -35.72 1.24
N ASP A 418 -1.44 -35.97 2.33
CA ASP A 418 -1.80 -37.29 2.85
C ASP A 418 -2.78 -38.06 1.94
N GLU A 419 -3.41 -37.40 0.97
CA GLU A 419 -4.38 -38.00 0.04
C GLU A 419 -3.73 -38.61 -1.22
N LYS A 420 -2.39 -38.55 -1.35
CA LYS A 420 -1.70 -39.09 -2.54
C LYS A 420 -1.51 -40.61 -2.43
N GLU A 421 -2.24 -41.36 -3.24
CA GLU A 421 -2.01 -42.80 -3.37
C GLU A 421 -0.67 -43.13 -4.07
N GLY A 422 0.05 -44.13 -3.54
CA GLY A 422 1.14 -44.80 -4.26
C GLY A 422 2.57 -44.26 -4.08
N LYS A 423 2.82 -43.35 -3.14
CA LYS A 423 4.18 -42.96 -2.74
C LYS A 423 4.31 -42.93 -1.21
N GLU A 424 5.26 -43.69 -0.67
CA GLU A 424 5.77 -43.41 0.67
C GLU A 424 6.41 -42.03 0.65
N SER A 425 5.77 -41.06 1.28
CA SER A 425 6.30 -39.71 1.46
C SER A 425 6.89 -39.57 2.85
N GLU A 426 7.90 -38.71 2.99
CA GLU A 426 8.39 -38.33 4.32
C GLU A 426 7.25 -37.70 5.13
N PHE A 427 7.23 -37.91 6.45
CA PHE A 427 6.18 -37.40 7.34
C PHE A 427 5.91 -35.89 7.15
N GLU A 428 6.97 -35.10 6.95
CA GLU A 428 6.87 -33.66 6.73
C GLU A 428 6.17 -33.28 5.41
N GLU A 429 6.23 -34.16 4.41
CA GLU A 429 5.46 -33.98 3.17
C GLU A 429 4.01 -34.42 3.35
N GLU A 430 3.74 -35.46 4.14
CA GLU A 430 2.39 -36.00 4.37
C GLU A 430 1.49 -34.99 5.09
N VAL A 431 1.98 -34.36 6.15
CA VAL A 431 1.22 -33.38 6.95
C VAL A 431 1.11 -32.00 6.29
N ARG A 432 1.63 -31.84 5.08
CA ARG A 432 1.65 -30.57 4.35
C ARG A 432 0.30 -30.27 3.72
N VAL A 433 -0.09 -29.00 3.76
CA VAL A 433 -1.28 -28.45 3.10
C VAL A 433 -0.87 -27.24 2.30
N PHE A 434 -1.29 -27.17 1.04
CA PHE A 434 -1.21 -25.94 0.26
C PHE A 434 -2.61 -25.38 0.06
N SER A 435 -2.75 -24.07 0.19
CA SER A 435 -3.99 -23.36 -0.13
C SER A 435 -3.71 -22.09 -0.92
N SER A 436 -4.61 -21.72 -1.82
CA SER A 436 -4.59 -20.38 -2.44
C SER A 436 -5.17 -19.37 -1.45
N ARG A 437 -4.37 -18.38 -1.06
CA ARG A 437 -4.73 -17.39 -0.02
C ARG A 437 -6.01 -16.64 -0.37
N THR A 438 -6.10 -16.14 -1.60
CA THR A 438 -7.27 -15.37 -2.01
C THR A 438 -8.52 -16.25 -2.06
N ARG A 439 -8.43 -17.42 -2.69
CA ARG A 439 -9.60 -18.30 -2.90
C ARG A 439 -10.13 -18.84 -1.58
N ILE A 440 -9.27 -19.27 -0.65
CA ILE A 440 -9.74 -19.80 0.64
C ILE A 440 -10.34 -18.72 1.55
N MET A 441 -9.84 -17.48 1.47
CA MET A 441 -10.48 -16.35 2.15
C MET A 441 -11.85 -16.04 1.57
N ASP A 442 -11.98 -16.04 0.24
CA ASP A 442 -13.28 -15.87 -0.43
C ASP A 442 -14.26 -16.98 -0.05
N ASP A 443 -13.81 -18.23 0.00
CA ASP A 443 -14.62 -19.37 0.43
C ASP A 443 -15.05 -19.24 1.90
N THR A 444 -14.15 -18.80 2.79
CA THR A 444 -14.46 -18.56 4.21
C THR A 444 -15.50 -17.44 4.36
N ILE A 445 -15.37 -16.35 3.61
CA ILE A 445 -16.36 -15.27 3.57
C ILE A 445 -17.69 -15.76 2.98
N SER A 446 -17.65 -16.63 1.96
CA SER A 446 -18.83 -17.25 1.37
C SER A 446 -19.56 -18.15 2.37
N ALA A 447 -18.83 -18.95 3.15
CA ALA A 447 -19.37 -19.81 4.20
C ALA A 447 -20.01 -18.98 5.33
N LEU A 448 -19.35 -17.90 5.78
CA LEU A 448 -19.95 -16.89 6.65
C LEU A 448 -21.17 -16.21 5.99
N ARG A 449 -21.18 -16.10 4.65
CA ARG A 449 -22.31 -15.50 3.95
C ARG A 449 -23.55 -16.36 3.95
N LYS A 450 -23.36 -17.67 3.79
CA LYS A 450 -24.40 -18.69 3.78
C LYS A 450 -24.83 -19.16 5.16
N GLY A 451 -24.09 -18.78 6.22
CA GLY A 451 -24.35 -19.22 7.59
C GLY A 451 -23.87 -20.63 7.89
N GLU A 452 -22.89 -21.11 7.12
CA GLU A 452 -22.24 -22.42 7.30
C GLU A 452 -21.22 -22.38 8.45
N ILE A 453 -20.61 -21.22 8.71
CA ILE A 453 -19.76 -20.97 9.88
C ILE A 453 -20.57 -20.24 10.93
N LYS A 454 -20.75 -20.86 12.10
CA LYS A 454 -21.50 -20.32 13.24
C LYS A 454 -20.60 -20.03 14.43
N PHE A 455 -21.04 -19.12 15.30
CA PHE A 455 -20.36 -18.77 16.55
C PHE A 455 -21.23 -19.16 17.74
N ALA A 456 -20.87 -20.25 18.40
CA ALA A 456 -21.50 -20.78 19.61
C ALA A 456 -21.04 -19.98 20.86
N MET A 457 -21.23 -18.66 20.82
CA MET A 457 -20.84 -17.74 21.88
C MET A 457 -21.68 -16.46 21.83
N PRO A 458 -21.85 -15.72 22.93
CA PRO A 458 -22.62 -14.48 22.94
C PRO A 458 -22.11 -13.45 21.93
N SER A 459 -23.03 -12.68 21.33
CA SER A 459 -22.70 -11.63 20.35
C SER A 459 -21.84 -10.51 20.92
N ASN A 460 -21.86 -10.31 22.24
CA ASN A 460 -21.03 -9.37 22.98
C ASN A 460 -19.75 -10.00 23.56
N SER A 461 -19.43 -11.25 23.18
CA SER A 461 -18.19 -11.91 23.62
C SER A 461 -16.96 -11.11 23.23
N LEU A 462 -16.06 -10.89 24.20
CA LEU A 462 -14.79 -10.21 23.95
C LEU A 462 -13.95 -10.94 22.90
N THR A 463 -14.01 -12.28 22.88
CA THR A 463 -13.23 -13.09 21.94
C THR A 463 -13.77 -13.00 20.52
N LEU A 464 -15.10 -12.96 20.36
CA LEU A 464 -15.72 -12.68 19.05
C LEU A 464 -15.37 -11.28 18.57
N LYS A 465 -15.42 -10.29 19.47
CA LYS A 465 -15.05 -8.90 19.14
C LYS A 465 -13.62 -8.81 18.62
N ILE A 466 -12.65 -9.42 19.30
CA ILE A 466 -11.24 -9.44 18.87
C ILE A 466 -11.09 -10.11 17.49
N LEU A 467 -11.78 -11.23 17.24
CA LEU A 467 -11.79 -11.86 15.92
C LEU A 467 -12.32 -10.89 14.84
N THR A 468 -13.42 -10.19 15.12
CA THR A 468 -13.99 -9.23 14.16
C THR A 468 -13.08 -8.03 13.93
N GLU A 469 -12.37 -7.54 14.95
CA GLU A 469 -11.38 -6.47 14.82
C GLU A 469 -10.24 -6.89 13.88
N HIS A 470 -9.74 -8.12 14.01
CA HIS A 470 -8.74 -8.68 13.10
C HIS A 470 -9.29 -8.83 11.68
N ALA A 471 -10.52 -9.33 11.51
CA ALA A 471 -11.15 -9.49 10.21
C ALA A 471 -11.40 -8.15 9.50
N GLN A 472 -11.76 -7.09 10.22
CA GLN A 472 -11.97 -5.75 9.68
C GLN A 472 -10.71 -5.07 9.15
N THR A 473 -9.52 -5.57 9.54
CA THR A 473 -8.26 -5.09 8.96
C THR A 473 -8.06 -5.58 7.52
N MET A 474 -8.74 -6.67 7.14
CA MET A 474 -8.65 -7.27 5.82
C MET A 474 -9.45 -6.48 4.80
N TYR A 475 -8.88 -6.33 3.61
CA TYR A 475 -9.53 -5.68 2.48
C TYR A 475 -9.13 -6.32 1.15
N ALA A 476 -10.03 -6.29 0.18
CA ALA A 476 -9.74 -6.74 -1.16
C ALA A 476 -9.11 -5.60 -1.98
N ARG A 477 -8.05 -5.89 -2.73
CA ARG A 477 -7.46 -4.98 -3.71
C ARG A 477 -7.19 -5.70 -5.03
N ASN A 478 -7.13 -4.93 -6.11
CA ASN A 478 -6.74 -5.42 -7.42
C ASN A 478 -5.24 -5.18 -7.61
N VAL A 479 -4.50 -6.24 -7.91
CA VAL A 479 -3.09 -6.19 -8.29
C VAL A 479 -2.93 -6.69 -9.70
N THR A 480 -2.06 -6.06 -10.48
CA THR A 480 -1.70 -6.56 -11.81
C THR A 480 -0.61 -7.61 -11.64
N ASP A 481 -0.83 -8.81 -12.17
CA ASP A 481 0.17 -9.87 -12.18
C ASP A 481 1.27 -9.64 -13.24
N LYS A 482 2.25 -10.54 -13.26
CA LYS A 482 3.38 -10.50 -14.20
C LYS A 482 2.95 -10.56 -15.67
N LEU A 483 1.77 -11.06 -15.98
CA LEU A 483 1.23 -11.15 -17.34
C LEU A 483 0.36 -9.95 -17.72
N GLY A 484 0.24 -8.95 -16.84
CA GLY A 484 -0.60 -7.78 -17.06
C GLY A 484 -2.08 -8.03 -16.77
N GLN A 485 -2.44 -9.19 -16.20
CA GLN A 485 -3.81 -9.51 -15.84
C GLN A 485 -4.13 -8.94 -14.45
N VAL A 486 -5.30 -8.33 -14.32
CA VAL A 486 -5.78 -7.84 -13.02
C VAL A 486 -6.25 -9.03 -12.20
N LYS A 487 -5.57 -9.31 -11.10
CA LYS A 487 -5.93 -10.33 -10.11
C LYS A 487 -6.39 -9.64 -8.82
N ARG A 488 -7.50 -10.10 -8.26
CA ARG A 488 -7.94 -9.69 -6.93
C ARG A 488 -7.15 -10.44 -5.85
N GLU A 489 -6.72 -9.73 -4.82
CA GLU A 489 -6.08 -10.32 -3.64
C GLU A 489 -6.60 -9.70 -2.34
N TRP A 490 -6.41 -10.42 -1.23
CA TRP A 490 -6.70 -9.93 0.11
C TRP A 490 -5.43 -9.41 0.78
N ALA A 491 -5.46 -8.16 1.22
CA ALA A 491 -4.42 -7.49 2.00
C ALA A 491 -4.97 -7.08 3.38
N ASN A 492 -4.11 -6.60 4.28
CA ASN A 492 -4.49 -6.18 5.62
C ASN A 492 -3.80 -4.89 6.04
N THR A 493 -4.49 -4.09 6.85
CA THR A 493 -3.99 -2.79 7.37
C THR A 493 -3.52 -2.86 8.82
N GLY A 494 -3.69 -4.00 9.48
CA GLY A 494 -3.37 -4.22 10.89
C GLY A 494 -3.29 -5.71 11.22
N PRO A 495 -3.32 -6.08 12.51
CA PRO A 495 -3.30 -7.48 12.94
C PRO A 495 -4.44 -8.28 12.30
N ASN A 496 -4.12 -9.46 11.79
CA ASN A 496 -5.08 -10.34 11.12
C ASN A 496 -4.93 -11.81 11.57
N ASP A 497 -4.17 -12.07 12.63
CA ASP A 497 -3.80 -13.41 13.07
C ASP A 497 -5.04 -14.26 13.43
N PHE A 498 -6.04 -13.72 14.14
CA PHE A 498 -7.31 -14.41 14.37
C PHE A 498 -8.15 -14.64 13.11
N TRP A 499 -8.08 -13.75 12.11
CA TRP A 499 -8.73 -14.00 10.83
C TRP A 499 -8.07 -15.17 10.10
N LEU A 500 -6.74 -15.26 10.12
CA LEU A 500 -6.01 -16.39 9.56
C LEU A 500 -6.27 -17.68 10.34
N ALA A 501 -6.33 -17.62 11.68
CA ALA A 501 -6.72 -18.76 12.51
C ALA A 501 -8.13 -19.27 12.15
N LEU A 502 -9.07 -18.37 11.80
CA LEU A 502 -10.40 -18.75 11.32
C LEU A 502 -10.35 -19.43 9.95
N VAL A 503 -9.50 -18.92 9.04
CA VAL A 503 -9.25 -19.55 7.74
C VAL A 503 -8.68 -20.96 7.92
N TYR A 504 -7.70 -21.14 8.81
CA TYR A 504 -7.14 -22.46 9.12
C TYR A 504 -8.17 -23.38 9.77
N TRP A 505 -9.00 -22.87 10.68
CA TRP A 505 -10.11 -23.63 11.26
C TRP A 505 -11.10 -24.08 10.19
N HIS A 506 -11.42 -23.23 9.22
CA HIS A 506 -12.29 -23.59 8.10
C HIS A 506 -11.68 -24.66 7.21
N ILE A 507 -10.37 -24.59 6.91
CA ILE A 507 -9.64 -25.65 6.20
C ILE A 507 -9.73 -26.97 6.99
N ALA A 508 -9.54 -26.94 8.31
CA ALA A 508 -9.65 -28.10 9.18
C ALA A 508 -11.07 -28.70 9.17
N LEU A 509 -12.11 -27.86 9.19
CA LEU A 509 -13.51 -28.28 9.10
C LEU A 509 -13.82 -28.95 7.76
N LEU A 510 -13.29 -28.43 6.66
CA LEU A 510 -13.45 -29.00 5.32
C LEU A 510 -12.75 -30.37 5.21
N LYS A 511 -11.54 -30.51 5.75
CA LYS A 511 -10.85 -31.82 5.84
C LYS A 511 -11.68 -32.80 6.65
N ARG A 512 -12.21 -32.40 7.81
CA ARG A 512 -13.06 -33.28 8.61
C ARG A 512 -14.35 -33.67 7.90
N SER A 513 -14.93 -32.77 7.11
CA SER A 513 -16.14 -33.07 6.34
C SER A 513 -15.91 -34.10 5.23
N LYS A 514 -14.68 -34.21 4.71
CA LYS A 514 -14.29 -35.21 3.70
C LYS A 514 -14.01 -36.59 4.27
N TYR A 515 -13.55 -36.67 5.53
CA TYR A 515 -13.13 -37.92 6.16
C TYR A 515 -13.94 -38.16 7.43
N GLU A 516 -14.83 -39.16 7.43
CA GLU A 516 -15.17 -39.85 8.68
C GLU A 516 -13.90 -40.57 9.16
N PRO A 517 -13.28 -40.19 10.29
CA PRO A 517 -12.11 -40.88 10.77
C PRO A 517 -12.56 -42.23 11.29
N ASN A 518 -11.98 -43.27 10.71
CA ASN A 518 -11.77 -44.60 11.29
C ASN A 518 -13.02 -45.28 11.88
N LYS A 519 -13.55 -46.24 11.13
CA LYS A 519 -13.76 -47.55 11.74
C LYS A 519 -12.43 -48.17 12.12
#